data_AF-A0A5S3VS71-F1
#
_entry.id   AF-A0A5S3VS71-F1
#
_cell.length_a   1.000
_cell.length_b   1.000
_cell.length_c   1.000
_cell.angle_alpha   90.00
_cell.angle_beta   90.00
_cell.angle_gamma   90.00
#
_symmetry.space_group_name_H-M   'P 1'
#
loop_
_entity.id
_entity.type
_entity.pdbx_description
1 polymer ?
#
loop_
_entity_poly.entity_id
_entity_poly.type
_entity_poly.pdbx_seq_one_letter_code
_entity_poly.pdbx_strand_id
1 'polypeptide(L)' 'EFTPEKRLEDISESYFDWIFKANTLTPILWLKMLAPHLSKIRHPCVVTSLSARVASINETELGGWYCYRASKAALN' A
#
# COMPACT_ATOMS: atom_id res chain seq x y z
N GLU A 1 0.33 20.04 -4.57
CA GLU A 1 1.40 19.10 -4.95
C GLU A 1 1.50 18.06 -3.84
N PHE A 2 1.51 16.76 -4.16
CA PHE A 2 1.53 15.70 -3.13
C PHE A 2 2.98 15.33 -2.81
N THR A 3 3.52 15.92 -1.76
CA THR A 3 4.87 15.64 -1.26
C THR A 3 4.82 14.75 -0.03
N PRO A 4 5.75 13.79 0.14
CA PRO A 4 5.80 12.96 1.34
C PRO A 4 6.01 13.80 2.61
N GLU A 5 5.26 13.49 3.67
CA GLU A 5 5.34 14.22 4.95
C GLU A 5 6.70 14.05 5.60
N LYS A 6 7.26 15.10 6.21
CA LYS A 6 8.49 14.96 7.01
C LYS A 6 8.18 14.93 8.51
N ARG A 7 7.07 15.53 8.91
CA ARG A 7 6.63 15.70 10.31
C ARG A 7 5.16 15.30 10.43
N LEU A 8 4.71 14.98 11.64
CA LEU A 8 3.31 14.60 11.89
C LEU A 8 2.34 15.74 11.56
N GLU A 9 2.75 16.98 11.78
CA GLU A 9 1.99 18.19 11.45
C GLU A 9 1.81 18.42 9.94
N ASP A 10 2.58 17.74 9.09
CA ASP A 10 2.45 17.83 7.62
C ASP A 10 1.36 16.88 7.07
N ILE A 11 0.72 16.06 7.93
CA ILE A 11 -0.28 15.08 7.49
C ILE A 11 -1.49 15.80 6.89
N SER A 12 -1.86 15.39 5.68
CA SER A 12 -3.04 15.84 4.97
C SER A 12 -4.00 14.69 4.75
N GLU A 13 -5.25 14.85 5.17
CA GLU A 13 -6.34 13.90 4.92
C GLU A 13 -6.47 13.58 3.42
N SER A 14 -6.46 14.61 2.58
CA SER A 14 -6.58 14.44 1.12
C SER A 14 -5.44 13.62 0.51
N TYR A 15 -4.22 13.77 1.01
CA TYR A 15 -3.08 12.97 0.56
C TYR A 15 -3.15 11.55 1.11
N PHE A 16 -3.57 11.39 2.38
CA PHE A 16 -3.77 10.09 3.00
C PHE A 16 -4.75 9.25 2.17
N ASP A 17 -5.93 9.80 1.86
CA ASP A 17 -6.96 9.12 1.07
C ASP A 17 -6.44 8.76 -0.32
N TRP A 18 -5.75 9.70 -0.97
CA TRP A 18 -5.20 9.48 -2.30
C TRP A 18 -4.15 8.36 -2.31
N ILE A 19 -3.19 8.38 -1.39
CA ILE A 19 -2.11 7.39 -1.35
C ILE A 19 -2.61 6.02 -0.91
N PHE A 20 -3.57 5.94 0.03
CA PHE A 20 -4.22 4.69 0.40
C PHE A 20 -5.03 4.10 -0.75
N LYS A 21 -5.75 4.95 -1.48
CA LYS A 21 -6.49 4.51 -2.66
C LYS A 21 -5.55 3.90 -3.70
N ALA A 22 -4.42 4.56 -3.96
CA ALA A 22 -3.43 4.12 -4.93
C ALA A 22 -2.70 2.84 -4.51
N ASN A 23 -2.13 2.82 -3.30
CA ASN A 23 -1.24 1.74 -2.86
C ASN A 23 -1.95 0.56 -2.22
N THR A 24 -3.15 0.73 -1.67
CA THR A 24 -3.82 -0.30 -0.87
C THR A 24 -5.14 -0.74 -1.50
N LEU A 25 -6.07 0.20 -1.66
CA LEU A 25 -7.43 -0.13 -2.13
C LEU A 25 -7.42 -0.65 -3.56
N THR A 26 -6.68 -0.01 -4.46
CA THR A 26 -6.65 -0.41 -5.88
C THR A 26 -6.11 -1.84 -6.07
N PRO A 27 -4.96 -2.24 -5.48
CA PRO A 27 -4.51 -3.63 -5.52
C PRO A 27 -5.52 -4.64 -4.94
N ILE A 28 -6.18 -4.31 -3.83
CA ILE A 28 -7.21 -5.17 -3.23
C ILE A 28 -8.39 -5.36 -4.20
N LEU A 29 -8.84 -4.28 -4.85
CA LEU A 29 -9.92 -4.35 -5.84
C LEU A 29 -9.52 -5.17 -7.06
N TRP A 30 -8.27 -5.08 -7.52
CA TRP A 30 -7.75 -5.94 -8.59
C TRP A 30 -7.80 -7.41 -8.19
N LEU A 31 -7.30 -7.75 -7.00
CA LEU A 31 -7.37 -9.11 -6.47
C LEU A 31 -8.80 -9.62 -6.35
N LYS A 32 -9.72 -8.79 -5.85
CA LYS A 32 -11.15 -9.11 -5.77
C LYS A 32 -11.73 -9.47 -7.14
N MET A 33 -11.40 -8.70 -8.17
CA MET A 33 -11.87 -8.94 -9.53
C MET A 33 -11.21 -10.16 -10.18
N LEU A 34 -9.95 -10.43 -9.85
CA LEU A 34 -9.19 -11.57 -10.41
C LEU A 34 -9.47 -12.88 -9.68
N ALA A 35 -9.89 -12.87 -8.41
CA ALA A 35 -10.08 -14.05 -7.59
C ALA A 35 -10.91 -15.17 -8.26
N PRO A 36 -12.05 -14.89 -8.95
CA PRO A 36 -12.82 -15.93 -9.65
C PRO A 36 -12.10 -16.57 -10.85
N HIS A 37 -11.11 -15.87 -11.41
CA HIS A 37 -10.29 -16.37 -12.52
C HIS A 37 -9.09 -17.14 -11.99
N LEU A 38 -8.44 -16.62 -10.94
CA LEU A 38 -7.31 -17.28 -10.28
C LEU A 38 -7.69 -18.66 -9.74
N SER A 39 -8.90 -18.81 -9.19
CA SER A 39 -9.41 -20.10 -8.68
C SER A 39 -9.60 -21.18 -9.75
N LYS A 40 -9.61 -20.81 -11.03
CA LYS A 40 -9.80 -21.73 -12.16
C LYS A 40 -8.48 -22.15 -12.83
N ILE A 41 -7.36 -21.53 -12.45
CA ILE A 41 -6.05 -21.82 -13.06
C ILE A 41 -5.56 -23.20 -12.57
N ARG A 42 -5.23 -24.08 -13.52
CA ARG A 42 -4.72 -25.44 -13.22
C ARG A 42 -3.21 -25.53 -13.04
N HIS A 43 -2.48 -24.49 -13.43
CA HIS A 43 -1.03 -24.41 -13.31
C HIS A 43 -0.63 -23.44 -12.18
N PRO A 44 0.59 -23.53 -11.63
CA PRO A 44 1.05 -22.59 -10.62
C PRO A 44 0.92 -21.13 -11.10
N CYS A 45 0.21 -20.31 -10.32
CA CYS A 45 0.05 -18.89 -10.55
C CYS A 45 0.41 -18.16 -9.26
N VAL A 46 1.34 -17.20 -9.37
CA VAL A 46 1.81 -16.41 -8.22
C VAL A 46 1.38 -14.97 -8.45
N VAL A 47 0.70 -14.40 -7.45
CA VAL A 47 0.43 -12.97 -7.40
C VAL A 47 1.39 -12.34 -6.40
N THR A 48 2.15 -11.36 -6.87
CA THR A 48 3.12 -10.63 -6.05
C THR A 48 2.74 -9.17 -5.99
N SER A 49 2.70 -8.63 -4.78
CA SER A 49 2.53 -7.20 -4.54
C SER A 49 3.88 -6.58 -4.16
N LEU A 50 4.20 -5.43 -4.75
CA LEU A 50 5.43 -4.70 -4.45
C LEU A 50 5.19 -3.68 -3.34
N SER A 51 5.65 -4.02 -2.14
CA SER A 51 5.64 -3.13 -0.99
C SER A 51 6.90 -2.27 -0.90
N ALA A 52 7.18 -1.68 0.26
CA ALA A 52 8.37 -0.89 0.53
C ALA A 52 9.03 -1.33 1.84
N ARG A 53 10.38 -1.36 1.88
CA ARG A 53 11.14 -1.70 3.10
C ARG A 53 10.75 -0.81 4.28
N VAL A 54 10.50 0.47 4.04
CA VAL A 54 10.08 1.47 5.04
C VAL A 54 8.67 1.20 5.63
N ALA A 55 7.91 0.28 5.05
CA ALA A 55 6.61 -0.16 5.57
C ALA A 55 6.71 -1.39 6.48
N SER A 56 7.92 -1.90 6.71
CA SER A 56 8.15 -2.97 7.67
C SER A 56 7.87 -2.49 9.09
N ILE A 57 7.14 -3.30 9.85
CA ILE A 57 6.86 -3.07 11.28
C ILE A 57 8.15 -3.12 12.11
N ASN A 58 9.20 -3.78 11.59
CA ASN A 58 10.51 -3.86 12.23
C ASN A 58 11.42 -2.64 11.94
N GLU A 59 10.98 -1.68 11.10
CA GLU A 59 11.80 -0.54 10.63
C GLU A 59 11.08 0.80 10.88
N THR A 60 10.84 1.11 12.16
CA THR A 60 10.07 2.29 12.61
C THR A 60 10.92 3.49 13.06
N GLU A 61 12.25 3.37 13.05
CA GLU A 61 13.16 4.38 13.66
C GLU A 61 13.27 5.69 12.85
N LEU A 62 12.78 5.68 11.60
CA LEU A 62 12.82 6.83 10.71
C LEU A 62 11.46 7.55 10.71
N GLY A 63 11.45 8.82 11.09
CA GLY A 63 10.28 9.69 10.98
C GLY A 63 9.87 9.99 9.53
N GLY A 64 8.69 10.59 9.37
CA GLY A 64 8.15 10.99 8.08
C GLY A 64 7.56 9.87 7.23
N TRP A 65 6.94 10.27 6.12
CA TRP A 65 6.26 9.45 5.13
C TRP A 65 5.15 8.58 5.74
N TYR A 66 4.49 9.09 6.78
CA TYR A 66 3.54 8.33 7.59
C TYR A 66 2.44 7.70 6.74
N CYS A 67 1.81 8.48 5.84
CA CYS A 67 0.74 8.02 4.98
C CYS A 67 1.23 6.99 3.97
N TYR A 68 2.41 7.20 3.37
CA TYR A 68 3.02 6.24 2.45
C TYR A 68 3.36 4.91 3.14
N ARG A 69 4.01 4.97 4.31
CA ARG A 69 4.34 3.79 5.13
C ARG A 69 3.09 3.02 5.52
N ALA A 70 2.07 3.72 6.03
CA ALA A 70 0.79 3.11 6.40
C ALA A 70 0.12 2.43 5.19
N SER A 71 0.09 3.09 4.03
CA SER A 71 -0.51 2.51 2.82
C SER A 71 0.21 1.25 2.33
N LYS A 72 1.56 1.23 2.41
CA LYS A 72 2.37 0.08 2.02
C LYS A 72 2.36 -1.04 3.06
N ALA A 73 2.19 -0.71 4.34
CA ALA A 73 2.00 -1.70 5.39
C ALA A 73 0.63 -2.39 5.25
N ALA A 74 -0.42 -1.62 4.92
CA ALA A 74 -1.75 -2.17 4.66
C ALA A 74 -1.85 -2.98 3.36
N LEU A 75 -0.88 -2.83 2.44
CA LEU A 75 -0.75 -3.64 1.24
C LEU A 75 -0.14 -5.03 1.52
N ASN A 76 0.61 -5.19 2.60
CA ASN A 76 1.24 -6.45 3.01
C ASN A 76 0.22 -7.41 3.61
#